data_AF-A0A7L1GGV3-F1
#
_entry.id   AF-A0A7L1GGV3-F1
#
_cell.length_a   1.000
_cell.length_b   1.000
_cell.length_c   1.000
_cell.angle_alpha   90.00
_cell.angle_beta   90.00
_cell.angle_gamma   90.00
#
_symmetry.space_group_name_H-M   'P 1'
#
loop_
_entity.id
_entity.type
_entity.pdbx_description
1 polymer ?
#
loop_
_entity_poly.entity_id
_entity_poly.type
_entity_poly.pdbx_seq_one_letter_code
_entity_poly.pdbx_strand_id
1 'polypeptide(L)'
;QVLSGCAIIVRGQPRGGPPPERQINLSNIRAGNLARRAAAGQPDAKDTPDEPWGFPAREFLRKKLIGKEVCFTVEYKTPQGREYGMVYLGKDTSGENIAESLVAEGLASRREGIRTNNLEQSRLAELEEQAKSAKKGMWSEGSGFHTIRDLKYTIENPRHFVDSMHQKPVNAIIEHVRDGSVVRALLLPDYYLVTVMLSGIKCPTFKREADAPEVPEPFAAEAKFFTESRLLQRDVQIVLESCHNQNILGTILHPASGNGNITELLLKEGFARCVDWSIAVYTRGAEKLRAAERFAKERKLRIWRDYVAPTANLDQKDKQFVAKVMQVLNADAIVVKLSSGDHKTIHLSSIRPPRLEGDSTQDKNRKLRPLYDIPYMFEAREFLRKKLIGKKVNVTVDYIRPASSATETVPAFSERTCATVSIGGINIAEALVSKGLATVIRYRQDDDQRSSHYDELLAAEAR
;
A
#
# COMPACT_ATOMS: atom_id res chain seq x y z
N GLN A 1 13.74 14.84 -7.44
CA GLN A 1 14.53 13.59 -7.38
C GLN A 1 15.97 13.90 -7.75
N VAL A 2 16.96 13.19 -7.21
CA VAL A 2 18.36 13.20 -7.65
C VAL A 2 18.63 11.96 -8.49
N LEU A 3 19.23 12.13 -9.66
CA LEU A 3 19.50 11.09 -10.64
C LEU A 3 20.99 10.72 -10.68
N SER A 4 21.34 9.73 -11.49
CA SER A 4 22.73 9.39 -11.82
C SER A 4 23.47 10.60 -12.43
N GLY A 5 24.78 10.71 -12.15
CA GLY A 5 25.59 11.84 -12.62
C GLY A 5 25.17 13.18 -12.04
N CYS A 6 24.50 13.17 -10.88
CA CYS A 6 24.04 14.36 -10.14
C CYS A 6 23.08 15.29 -10.89
N ALA A 7 22.36 14.81 -11.92
CA ALA A 7 21.22 15.52 -12.46
C ALA A 7 20.06 15.53 -11.44
N ILE A 8 19.18 16.52 -11.51
CA ILE A 8 18.02 16.62 -10.62
C ILE A 8 16.73 16.78 -11.42
N ILE A 9 15.63 16.28 -10.86
CA ILE A 9 14.27 16.57 -11.31
C ILE A 9 13.62 17.48 -10.27
N VAL A 10 13.25 18.68 -10.71
CA VAL A 10 12.46 19.64 -9.96
C VAL A 10 11.00 19.56 -10.41
N ARG A 11 10.08 19.92 -9.51
CA ARG A 11 8.64 19.91 -9.80
C ARG A 11 7.97 21.18 -9.29
N GLY A 12 6.96 21.64 -10.01
CA GLY A 12 6.11 22.75 -9.59
C GLY A 12 5.12 22.37 -8.49
N GLN A 13 4.31 23.35 -8.07
CA GLN A 13 3.14 23.07 -7.21
C GLN A 13 2.00 22.45 -8.04
N PRO A 14 1.29 21.44 -7.51
CA PRO A 14 0.14 20.87 -8.19
C PRO A 14 -1.00 21.90 -8.31
N ARG A 15 -1.55 22.08 -9.51
CA ARG A 15 -2.68 22.98 -9.79
C ARG A 15 -3.70 22.23 -10.64
N GLY A 16 -4.68 21.60 -9.98
CA GLY A 16 -5.74 20.83 -10.66
C GLY A 16 -5.32 19.49 -11.29
N GLY A 17 -4.06 19.10 -11.15
CA GLY A 17 -3.51 17.85 -11.71
C GLY A 17 -2.05 17.61 -11.31
N PRO A 18 -1.39 16.60 -11.89
CA PRO A 18 0.03 16.32 -11.67
C PRO A 18 0.88 17.57 -11.98
N PRO A 19 1.84 17.94 -11.10
CA PRO A 19 2.66 19.11 -11.34
C PRO A 19 3.63 18.89 -12.50
N PRO A 20 4.02 19.95 -13.23
CA PRO A 20 5.04 19.85 -14.25
C PRO A 20 6.39 19.48 -13.62
N GLU A 21 7.12 18.60 -14.29
CA GLU A 21 8.47 18.19 -13.92
C GLU A 21 9.50 18.70 -14.92
N ARG A 22 10.70 18.98 -14.44
CA ARG A 22 11.81 19.46 -15.27
C ARG A 22 13.10 18.83 -14.78
N GLN A 23 13.84 18.19 -15.70
CA GLN A 23 15.17 17.67 -15.40
C GLN A 23 16.23 18.75 -15.69
N ILE A 24 17.08 19.02 -14.71
CA ILE A 24 18.21 19.95 -14.80
C ILE A 24 19.49 19.16 -14.57
N ASN A 25 20.38 19.19 -15.56
CA ASN A 25 21.73 18.66 -15.44
C ASN A 25 22.67 19.76 -14.92
N LEU A 26 23.54 19.44 -13.98
CA LEU A 26 24.49 20.43 -13.44
C LEU A 26 25.54 20.78 -14.49
N SER A 27 25.62 22.07 -14.83
CA SER A 27 26.64 22.61 -15.73
C SER A 27 28.04 22.46 -15.16
N ASN A 28 29.03 22.50 -16.05
CA ASN A 28 30.46 22.66 -15.72
C ASN A 28 31.15 21.52 -14.96
N ILE A 29 30.39 20.55 -14.43
CA ILE A 29 30.92 19.45 -13.62
C ILE A 29 30.57 18.08 -14.22
N ARG A 30 31.27 17.05 -13.73
CA ARG A 30 30.99 15.64 -13.99
C ARG A 30 31.07 14.87 -12.67
N ALA A 31 29.99 14.17 -12.33
CA ALA A 31 29.94 13.22 -11.23
C ALA A 31 29.94 11.78 -11.75
N GLY A 32 30.28 10.83 -10.87
CA GLY A 32 30.25 9.41 -11.18
C GLY A 32 28.85 8.91 -11.53
N ASN A 33 28.78 7.98 -12.49
CA ASN A 33 27.54 7.30 -12.82
C ASN A 33 27.15 6.28 -11.74
N LEU A 34 25.85 6.13 -11.52
CA LEU A 34 25.29 5.08 -10.66
C LEU A 34 25.16 3.77 -11.44
N ALA A 35 25.14 2.69 -10.67
CA ALA A 35 24.83 1.37 -11.16
C ALA A 35 23.48 1.34 -11.87
N ARG A 36 23.42 0.60 -12.98
CA ARG A 36 22.23 0.51 -13.84
C ARG A 36 21.96 -0.96 -14.13
N ARG A 37 20.74 -1.38 -13.79
CA ARG A 37 20.23 -2.70 -14.14
C ARG A 37 19.95 -2.78 -15.65
N ALA A 38 20.34 -3.87 -16.28
CA ALA A 38 20.00 -4.19 -17.64
C ALA A 38 18.47 -4.26 -17.82
N ALA A 39 17.98 -3.81 -18.97
CA ALA A 39 16.56 -3.87 -19.27
C ALA A 39 16.15 -5.32 -19.59
N ALA A 40 15.02 -5.77 -19.05
CA ALA A 40 14.53 -7.14 -19.25
C ALA A 40 14.30 -7.52 -20.73
N GLY A 41 14.10 -6.53 -21.61
CA GLY A 41 13.97 -6.74 -23.07
C GLY A 41 15.29 -6.84 -23.84
N GLN A 42 16.43 -6.82 -23.15
CA GLN A 42 17.77 -6.92 -23.75
C GLN A 42 18.58 -7.99 -23.02
N PRO A 43 18.41 -9.28 -23.36
CA PRO A 43 18.99 -10.40 -22.60
C PRO A 43 20.53 -10.41 -22.59
N ASP A 44 21.18 -9.83 -23.60
CA ASP A 44 22.65 -9.75 -23.67
C ASP A 44 23.24 -8.52 -22.94
N ALA A 45 22.38 -7.58 -22.51
CA ALA A 45 22.84 -6.42 -21.76
C ALA A 45 23.20 -6.83 -20.32
N LYS A 46 24.38 -6.39 -19.87
CA LYS A 46 24.85 -6.62 -18.50
C LYS A 46 24.53 -5.45 -17.59
N ASP A 47 24.31 -5.75 -16.31
CA ASP A 47 24.24 -4.76 -15.26
C ASP A 47 25.57 -3.99 -15.19
N THR A 48 25.51 -2.66 -15.09
CA THR A 48 26.71 -1.83 -14.91
C THR A 48 26.83 -1.43 -13.43
N PRO A 49 28.01 -1.55 -12.80
CA PRO A 49 28.22 -1.16 -11.40
C PRO A 49 28.26 0.37 -11.24
N ASP A 50 28.30 0.83 -9.98
CA ASP A 50 28.57 2.25 -9.69
C ASP A 50 29.99 2.61 -10.15
N GLU A 51 30.18 3.83 -10.66
CA GLU A 51 31.51 4.43 -10.73
C GLU A 51 31.94 4.85 -9.30
N PRO A 52 33.25 4.81 -8.97
CA PRO A 52 33.76 5.30 -7.69
C PRO A 52 33.20 6.69 -7.35
N TRP A 53 32.76 6.87 -6.11
CA TRP A 53 32.15 8.09 -5.59
C TRP A 53 30.81 8.49 -6.22
N GLY A 54 30.26 7.73 -7.18
CA GLY A 54 28.96 8.00 -7.79
C GLY A 54 27.79 7.93 -6.80
N PHE A 55 27.70 6.85 -6.02
CA PHE A 55 26.67 6.71 -5.00
C PHE A 55 26.81 7.72 -3.85
N PRO A 56 28.00 7.95 -3.27
CA PRO A 56 28.22 9.04 -2.33
C PRO A 56 27.80 10.42 -2.85
N ALA A 57 28.10 10.76 -4.10
CA ALA A 57 27.68 12.01 -4.73
C ALA A 57 26.15 12.13 -4.79
N ARG A 58 25.46 11.05 -5.17
CA ARG A 58 23.99 11.01 -5.13
C ARG A 58 23.47 11.21 -3.72
N GLU A 59 24.01 10.50 -2.73
CA GLU A 59 23.55 10.58 -1.34
C GLU A 59 23.77 11.97 -0.75
N PHE A 60 24.90 12.61 -1.05
CA PHE A 60 25.18 13.99 -0.66
C PHE A 60 24.07 14.95 -1.14
N LEU A 61 23.74 14.90 -2.43
CA LEU A 61 22.64 15.69 -2.97
C LEU A 61 21.28 15.28 -2.40
N ARG A 62 21.02 13.99 -2.24
CA ARG A 62 19.75 13.48 -1.73
C ARG A 62 19.46 14.02 -0.33
N LYS A 63 20.44 13.94 0.57
CA LYS A 63 20.34 14.44 1.95
C LYS A 63 20.11 15.95 1.98
N LYS A 64 20.64 16.67 1.00
CA LYS A 64 20.63 18.14 0.97
C LYS A 64 19.40 18.73 0.27
N LEU A 65 18.93 18.10 -0.81
CA LEU A 65 17.94 18.67 -1.73
C LEU A 65 16.54 18.08 -1.62
N ILE A 66 16.40 16.85 -1.12
CA ILE A 66 15.09 16.19 -1.14
C ILE A 66 14.10 16.91 -0.23
N GLY A 67 12.98 17.33 -0.82
CA GLY A 67 11.93 18.09 -0.16
C GLY A 67 12.26 19.58 0.05
N LYS A 68 13.36 20.09 -0.51
CA LYS A 68 13.72 21.51 -0.47
C LYS A 68 13.26 22.25 -1.71
N GLU A 69 12.96 23.54 -1.54
CA GLU A 69 12.79 24.49 -2.63
C GLU A 69 14.17 24.93 -3.12
N VAL A 70 14.34 25.02 -4.44
CA VAL A 70 15.60 25.42 -5.09
C VAL A 70 15.32 26.45 -6.17
N CYS A 71 16.29 27.33 -6.39
CA CYS A 71 16.35 28.23 -7.54
C CYS A 71 17.29 27.62 -8.59
N PHE A 72 17.01 27.82 -9.88
CA PHE A 72 17.90 27.34 -10.93
C PHE A 72 17.86 28.26 -12.15
N THR A 73 18.96 28.29 -12.88
CA THR A 73 19.11 28.98 -14.17
C THR A 73 19.49 27.95 -15.23
N VAL A 74 18.88 28.02 -16.42
CA VAL A 74 19.24 27.16 -17.56
C VAL A 74 20.19 27.94 -18.45
N GLU A 75 21.39 27.41 -18.65
CA GLU A 75 22.43 28.04 -19.45
C GLU A 75 22.34 27.63 -20.92
N TYR A 76 22.19 26.33 -21.16
CA TYR A 76 22.09 25.80 -22.52
C TYR A 76 21.24 24.52 -22.57
N LYS A 77 20.71 24.27 -23.77
CA LYS A 77 19.94 23.07 -24.08
C LYS A 77 20.59 22.34 -25.24
N THR A 78 20.83 21.05 -25.06
CA THR A 78 21.34 20.19 -26.13
C THR A 78 20.28 20.00 -27.23
N PRO A 79 20.68 19.63 -28.47
CA PRO A 79 19.72 19.29 -29.53
C PRO A 79 18.74 18.19 -29.14
N GLN A 80 19.14 17.27 -28.25
CA GLN A 80 18.29 16.19 -27.72
C GLN A 80 17.36 16.65 -26.57
N GLY A 81 17.31 17.95 -26.29
CA GLY A 81 16.41 18.52 -25.30
C GLY A 81 16.89 18.46 -23.85
N ARG A 82 18.10 17.95 -23.56
CA ARG A 82 18.68 17.99 -22.21
C ARG A 82 19.08 19.41 -21.83
N GLU A 83 18.69 19.84 -20.64
CA GLU A 83 18.92 21.19 -20.14
C GLU A 83 20.02 21.19 -19.08
N TYR A 84 21.00 22.06 -19.28
CA TYR A 84 22.14 22.22 -18.38
C TYR A 84 22.06 23.59 -17.72
N GLY A 85 22.37 23.64 -16.43
CA GLY A 85 22.21 24.84 -15.65
C GLY A 85 22.83 24.78 -14.26
N MET A 86 22.64 25.87 -13.54
CA MET A 86 23.06 26.00 -12.14
C MET A 86 21.87 25.84 -11.22
N VAL A 87 22.12 25.26 -10.05
CA VAL A 87 21.10 25.02 -9.02
C VAL A 87 21.59 25.61 -7.71
N TYR A 88 20.73 26.38 -7.07
CA TYR A 88 20.98 27.10 -5.83
C TYR A 88 19.99 26.64 -4.76
N LEU A 89 20.50 26.32 -3.58
CA LEU A 89 19.65 25.98 -2.45
C LEU A 89 19.05 27.25 -1.85
N GLY A 90 17.76 27.49 -2.06
CA GLY A 90 17.08 28.70 -1.64
C GLY A 90 16.06 29.18 -2.68
N LYS A 91 15.62 30.43 -2.53
CA LYS A 91 14.61 31.06 -3.40
C LYS A 91 15.22 31.90 -4.53
N ASP A 92 16.49 32.24 -4.42
CA ASP A 92 17.23 33.05 -5.37
C ASP A 92 18.62 32.45 -5.64
N THR A 93 19.40 33.13 -6.47
CA THR A 93 20.75 32.73 -6.88
C THR A 93 21.84 33.13 -5.87
N SER A 94 21.48 33.69 -4.70
CA SER A 94 22.44 33.98 -3.63
C SER A 94 22.66 32.78 -2.70
N GLY A 95 21.78 31.77 -2.80
CA GLY A 95 21.89 30.53 -2.06
C GLY A 95 23.10 29.69 -2.45
N GLU A 96 23.30 28.59 -1.73
CA GLU A 96 24.44 27.71 -1.93
C GLU A 96 24.39 27.02 -3.31
N ASN A 97 25.44 27.19 -4.11
CA ASN A 97 25.57 26.56 -5.42
C ASN A 97 25.88 25.06 -5.28
N ILE A 98 25.01 24.23 -5.84
CA ILE A 98 25.08 22.77 -5.71
C ILE A 98 26.26 22.16 -6.47
N ALA A 99 26.63 22.73 -7.60
CA ALA A 99 27.79 22.25 -8.36
C ALA A 99 29.10 22.52 -7.61
N GLU A 100 29.23 23.73 -7.04
CA GLU A 100 30.35 24.10 -6.17
C GLU A 100 30.45 23.19 -4.95
N SER A 101 29.32 22.90 -4.30
CA SER A 101 29.27 22.02 -3.13
C SER A 101 29.81 20.61 -3.43
N LEU A 102 29.45 20.04 -4.59
CA LEU A 102 29.92 18.72 -5.00
C LEU A 102 31.42 18.70 -5.27
N VAL A 103 31.95 19.75 -5.92
CA VAL A 103 33.37 19.85 -6.25
C VAL A 103 34.20 20.06 -4.97
N ALA A 104 33.73 20.91 -4.05
CA ALA A 104 34.39 21.17 -2.77
C ALA A 104 34.53 19.92 -1.88
N GLU A 105 33.62 18.95 -2.02
CA GLU A 105 33.68 17.66 -1.31
C GLU A 105 34.34 16.54 -2.12
N GLY A 106 34.89 16.83 -3.31
CA GLY A 106 35.52 15.82 -4.17
C GLY A 106 34.54 14.78 -4.69
N LEU A 107 33.26 15.14 -4.85
CA LEU A 107 32.18 14.27 -5.34
C LEU A 107 31.84 14.52 -6.82
N ALA A 108 32.39 15.57 -7.40
CA ALA A 108 32.40 15.83 -8.84
C ALA A 108 33.72 16.49 -9.24
N SER A 109 34.12 16.33 -10.49
CA SER A 109 35.25 17.03 -11.10
C SER A 109 34.75 18.10 -12.08
N ARG A 110 35.59 19.09 -12.36
CA ARG A 110 35.31 20.06 -13.42
C ARG A 110 35.38 19.39 -14.80
N ARG A 111 34.57 19.86 -15.75
CA ARG A 111 34.67 19.45 -17.16
C ARG A 111 35.81 20.20 -17.85
N GLU A 112 36.65 19.46 -18.56
CA GLU A 112 37.74 20.03 -19.36
C GLU A 112 37.21 20.70 -20.63
N GLY A 113 37.96 21.68 -21.16
CA GLY A 113 37.64 22.35 -22.44
C GLY A 113 36.62 23.48 -22.37
N ILE A 114 36.17 23.87 -21.18
CA ILE A 114 35.32 25.07 -20.99
C ILE A 114 36.22 26.29 -20.83
N ARG A 115 35.92 27.39 -21.56
CA ARG A 115 36.75 28.61 -21.56
C ARG A 115 37.03 29.09 -20.13
N THR A 116 38.31 29.23 -19.78
CA THR A 116 38.85 29.60 -18.46
C THR A 116 38.59 31.04 -18.02
N ASN A 117 37.84 31.82 -18.81
CA ASN A 117 37.66 33.26 -18.57
C ASN A 117 36.31 33.61 -17.91
N ASN A 118 35.59 32.60 -17.38
CA ASN A 118 34.35 32.80 -16.63
C ASN A 118 34.63 32.70 -15.12
N LEU A 119 34.13 33.67 -14.34
CA LEU A 119 34.31 33.75 -12.88
C LEU A 119 33.90 32.45 -12.17
N GLU A 120 32.84 31.81 -12.65
CA GLU A 120 32.31 30.54 -12.12
C GLU A 120 33.27 29.37 -12.35
N GLN A 121 33.98 29.35 -13.49
CA GLN A 121 34.99 28.33 -13.80
C GLN A 121 36.24 28.48 -12.93
N SER A 122 36.64 29.73 -12.64
CA SER A 122 37.71 30.02 -11.68
C SER A 122 37.33 29.56 -10.28
N ARG A 123 36.09 29.84 -9.85
CA ARG A 123 35.59 29.39 -8.54
C ARG A 123 35.58 27.87 -8.40
N LEU A 124 35.11 27.15 -9.41
CA LEU A 124 35.14 25.68 -9.41
C LEU A 124 36.57 25.13 -9.39
N ALA A 125 37.53 25.80 -10.06
CA ALA A 125 38.94 25.40 -10.01
C ALA A 125 39.54 25.57 -8.61
N GLU A 126 39.26 26.68 -7.94
CA GLU A 126 39.68 26.91 -6.55
C GLU A 126 39.15 25.82 -5.61
N LEU A 127 37.85 25.49 -5.72
CA LEU A 127 37.22 24.47 -4.88
C LEU A 127 37.76 23.06 -5.16
N GLU A 128 38.05 22.75 -6.43
CA GLU A 128 38.65 21.48 -6.82
C GLU A 128 40.06 21.34 -6.24
N GLU A 129 40.87 22.40 -6.27
CA GLU A 129 42.22 22.41 -5.68
C GLU A 129 42.18 22.29 -4.15
N GLN A 130 41.20 22.92 -3.50
CA GLN A 130 40.95 22.74 -2.07
C GLN A 130 40.58 21.29 -1.75
N ALA A 131 39.69 20.68 -2.54
CA ALA A 131 39.29 19.29 -2.36
C ALA A 131 40.47 18.31 -2.57
N LYS A 132 41.34 18.58 -3.55
CA LYS A 132 42.58 17.84 -3.79
C LYS A 132 43.56 17.96 -2.62
N SER A 133 43.84 19.18 -2.19
CA SER A 133 44.73 19.47 -1.06
C SER A 133 44.25 18.82 0.24
N ALA A 134 42.92 18.80 0.46
CA ALA A 134 42.28 18.17 1.59
C ALA A 134 42.04 16.65 1.42
N LYS A 135 42.44 16.05 0.28
CA LYS A 135 42.28 14.63 -0.04
C LYS A 135 40.83 14.13 0.14
N LYS A 136 39.85 14.94 -0.28
CA LYS A 136 38.42 14.63 -0.15
C LYS A 136 37.89 13.80 -1.31
N GLY A 137 36.96 12.88 -1.01
CA GLY A 137 36.22 12.14 -2.02
C GLY A 137 37.13 11.43 -3.01
N MET A 138 36.93 11.68 -4.31
CA MET A 138 37.74 11.09 -5.39
C MET A 138 39.22 11.49 -5.37
N TRP A 139 39.60 12.50 -4.57
CA TRP A 139 40.99 12.93 -4.37
C TRP A 139 41.66 12.30 -3.15
N SER A 140 40.94 11.44 -2.41
CA SER A 140 41.53 10.62 -1.33
C SER A 140 42.49 9.57 -1.88
N GLU A 141 43.32 9.00 -1.01
CA GLU A 141 44.23 7.92 -1.41
C GLU A 141 43.48 6.62 -1.67
N GLY A 142 43.85 5.92 -2.75
CA GLY A 142 43.24 4.66 -3.17
C GLY A 142 42.29 4.81 -4.36
N SER A 143 41.69 3.69 -4.78
CA SER A 143 40.83 3.64 -5.98
C SER A 143 39.37 4.02 -5.73
N GLY A 144 38.96 4.20 -4.48
CA GLY A 144 37.57 4.44 -4.10
C GLY A 144 36.63 3.24 -4.29
N PHE A 145 37.14 2.02 -4.53
CA PHE A 145 36.29 0.82 -4.74
C PHE A 145 35.34 0.52 -3.58
N HIS A 146 35.71 0.87 -2.35
CA HIS A 146 34.83 0.72 -1.17
C HIS A 146 33.55 1.57 -1.23
N THR A 147 33.44 2.50 -2.19
CA THR A 147 32.24 3.31 -2.42
C THR A 147 31.27 2.69 -3.44
N ILE A 148 31.71 1.65 -4.15
CA ILE A 148 30.90 0.93 -5.13
C ILE A 148 30.02 -0.05 -4.37
N ARG A 149 28.71 0.05 -4.56
CA ARG A 149 27.76 -0.86 -3.91
C ARG A 149 27.75 -2.19 -4.62
N ASP A 150 27.76 -3.27 -3.85
CA ASP A 150 27.34 -4.59 -4.29
C ASP A 150 25.80 -4.65 -4.32
N LEU A 151 25.21 -4.12 -5.41
CA LEU A 151 23.76 -4.08 -5.57
C LEU A 151 23.17 -5.48 -5.79
N LYS A 152 22.23 -5.85 -4.92
CA LYS A 152 21.55 -7.14 -4.99
C LYS A 152 20.14 -6.94 -5.51
N TYR A 153 19.90 -7.34 -6.76
CA TYR A 153 18.59 -7.18 -7.42
C TYR A 153 17.63 -8.34 -7.19
N THR A 154 18.12 -9.46 -6.67
CA THR A 154 17.39 -10.70 -6.41
C THR A 154 17.77 -11.20 -5.03
N ILE A 155 16.75 -11.64 -4.27
CA ILE A 155 16.96 -12.36 -3.02
C ILE A 155 16.77 -13.85 -3.32
N GLU A 156 17.76 -14.66 -2.97
CA GLU A 156 17.75 -16.11 -3.26
C GLU A 156 16.58 -16.82 -2.56
N ASN A 157 16.41 -16.59 -1.26
CA ASN A 157 15.29 -17.10 -0.48
C ASN A 157 14.52 -15.96 0.21
N PRO A 158 13.52 -15.36 -0.47
CA PRO A 158 12.77 -14.21 0.07
C PRO A 158 12.08 -14.50 1.41
N ARG A 159 11.59 -15.72 1.63
CA ARG A 159 10.92 -16.10 2.89
C ARG A 159 11.91 -16.08 4.04
N HIS A 160 13.01 -16.82 3.91
CA HIS A 160 14.06 -16.86 4.92
C HIS A 160 14.64 -15.46 5.19
N PHE A 161 14.83 -14.66 4.15
CA PHE A 161 15.31 -13.27 4.30
C PHE A 161 14.36 -12.44 5.15
N VAL A 162 13.05 -12.45 4.86
CA VAL A 162 12.06 -11.71 5.66
C VAL A 162 12.00 -12.23 7.10
N ASP A 163 11.96 -13.55 7.28
CA ASP A 163 11.88 -14.18 8.61
C ASP A 163 13.09 -13.83 9.48
N SER A 164 14.30 -13.78 8.89
CA SER A 164 15.54 -13.42 9.58
C SER A 164 15.57 -11.97 10.10
N MET A 165 14.74 -11.09 9.54
CA MET A 165 14.63 -9.71 10.00
C MET A 165 13.74 -9.57 11.23
N HIS A 166 13.00 -10.62 11.62
CA HIS A 166 12.16 -10.68 12.81
C HIS A 166 11.20 -9.49 12.96
N GLN A 167 10.64 -9.02 11.83
CA GLN A 167 9.78 -7.84 11.75
C GLN A 167 10.39 -6.58 12.41
N LYS A 168 11.71 -6.50 12.54
CA LYS A 168 12.40 -5.30 13.01
C LYS A 168 12.46 -4.28 11.88
N PRO A 169 12.32 -2.98 12.17
CA PRO A 169 12.41 -1.95 11.13
C PRO A 169 13.80 -1.95 10.49
N VAL A 170 13.86 -2.09 9.16
CA VAL A 170 15.08 -2.06 8.35
C VAL A 170 15.23 -0.69 7.71
N ASN A 171 16.39 -0.06 7.86
CA ASN A 171 16.67 1.23 7.21
C ASN A 171 16.68 1.06 5.68
N ALA A 172 16.00 1.96 4.98
CA ALA A 172 15.91 1.89 3.53
C ALA A 172 15.76 3.27 2.88
N ILE A 173 15.98 3.31 1.57
CA ILE A 173 15.74 4.49 0.72
C ILE A 173 14.71 4.11 -0.34
N ILE A 174 13.64 4.90 -0.47
CA ILE A 174 12.65 4.67 -1.54
C ILE A 174 13.21 5.20 -2.86
N GLU A 175 13.53 4.31 -3.79
CA GLU A 175 14.17 4.68 -5.07
C GLU A 175 13.16 5.04 -6.15
N HIS A 176 12.01 4.38 -6.15
CA HIS A 176 10.99 4.55 -7.17
C HIS A 176 9.61 4.22 -6.60
N VAL A 177 8.58 4.88 -7.11
CA VAL A 177 7.17 4.60 -6.77
C VAL A 177 6.47 4.15 -8.04
N ARG A 178 6.00 2.90 -8.07
CA ARG A 178 5.27 2.36 -9.23
C ARG A 178 3.84 2.86 -9.24
N ASP A 179 3.17 2.73 -8.10
CA ASP A 179 1.84 3.25 -7.81
C ASP A 179 1.78 3.68 -6.34
N GLY A 180 0.62 4.14 -5.87
CA GLY A 180 0.48 4.64 -4.49
C GLY A 180 0.87 3.63 -3.40
N SER A 181 0.77 2.32 -3.68
CA SER A 181 0.98 1.23 -2.72
C SER A 181 2.17 0.31 -3.04
N VAL A 182 2.86 0.53 -4.16
CA VAL A 182 3.99 -0.30 -4.59
C VAL A 182 5.22 0.56 -4.89
N VAL A 183 6.32 0.28 -4.18
CA VAL A 183 7.57 1.02 -4.28
C VAL A 183 8.76 0.10 -4.54
N ARG A 184 9.85 0.66 -5.05
CA ARG A 184 11.17 0.03 -5.04
C ARG A 184 11.99 0.67 -3.92
N ALA A 185 12.55 -0.16 -3.05
CA ALA A 185 13.33 0.28 -1.92
C ALA A 185 14.74 -0.33 -1.97
N LEU A 186 15.73 0.48 -1.62
CA LEU A 186 17.10 0.05 -1.37
C LEU A 186 17.23 -0.22 0.13
N LEU A 187 17.30 -1.49 0.53
CA LEU A 187 17.49 -1.90 1.92
C LEU A 187 18.96 -1.76 2.32
N LEU A 188 19.20 -1.26 3.53
CA LEU A 188 20.52 -1.07 4.11
C LEU A 188 20.77 -2.10 5.23
N PRO A 189 22.04 -2.48 5.48
CA PRO A 189 23.27 -1.98 4.87
C PRO A 189 23.68 -2.68 3.56
N ASP A 190 23.11 -3.84 3.25
CA ASP A 190 23.64 -4.73 2.21
C ASP A 190 23.19 -4.43 0.77
N TYR A 191 22.49 -3.31 0.58
CA TYR A 191 22.08 -2.76 -0.72
C TYR A 191 21.20 -3.68 -1.57
N TYR A 192 20.23 -4.34 -0.94
CA TYR A 192 19.17 -5.06 -1.66
C TYR A 192 18.17 -4.10 -2.29
N LEU A 193 18.01 -4.14 -3.62
CA LEU A 193 17.00 -3.36 -4.33
C LEU A 193 15.74 -4.21 -4.56
N VAL A 194 14.78 -4.05 -3.67
CA VAL A 194 13.57 -4.88 -3.58
C VAL A 194 12.32 -4.14 -4.03
N THR A 195 11.26 -4.88 -4.34
CA THR A 195 9.90 -4.31 -4.49
C THR A 195 9.16 -4.50 -3.18
N VAL A 196 8.61 -3.42 -2.63
CA VAL A 196 7.78 -3.45 -1.43
C VAL A 196 6.36 -3.06 -1.81
N MET A 197 5.40 -3.91 -1.44
CA MET A 197 3.97 -3.65 -1.55
C MET A 197 3.43 -3.39 -0.15
N LEU A 198 2.67 -2.31 0.02
CA LEU A 198 2.08 -1.97 1.31
C LEU A 198 1.08 -3.04 1.74
N SER A 199 1.38 -3.67 2.86
CA SER A 199 0.55 -4.69 3.52
C SER A 199 -0.83 -4.15 3.89
N GLY A 200 -1.86 -4.97 3.71
CA GLY A 200 -3.24 -4.68 4.11
C GLY A 200 -4.01 -3.70 3.23
N ILE A 201 -3.38 -3.10 2.21
CA ILE A 201 -4.04 -2.14 1.33
C ILE A 201 -3.72 -2.36 -0.15
N LYS A 202 -4.50 -1.71 -1.02
CA LYS A 202 -4.19 -1.58 -2.45
C LYS A 202 -4.64 -0.22 -2.96
N CYS A 203 -3.77 0.47 -3.69
CA CYS A 203 -4.11 1.65 -4.47
C CYS A 203 -4.60 1.26 -5.88
N PRO A 204 -5.35 2.16 -6.56
CA PRO A 204 -5.57 2.07 -7.99
C PRO A 204 -4.23 1.96 -8.72
N THR A 205 -4.19 1.10 -9.73
CA THR A 205 -2.98 0.73 -10.45
C THR A 205 -3.00 1.23 -11.89
N PHE A 206 -1.88 1.10 -12.56
CA PHE A 206 -1.77 1.37 -13.98
C PHE A 206 -1.90 0.05 -14.74
N LYS A 207 -2.89 -0.04 -15.64
CA LYS A 207 -3.11 -1.22 -16.46
C LYS A 207 -2.19 -1.17 -17.68
N ARG A 208 -1.56 -2.31 -17.96
CA ARG A 208 -0.73 -2.50 -19.13
C ARG A 208 -1.26 -3.68 -19.92
N GLU A 209 -1.92 -3.41 -21.03
CA GLU A 209 -2.21 -4.42 -22.05
C GLU A 209 -0.96 -4.61 -22.92
N ALA A 210 -0.81 -5.79 -23.54
CA ALA A 210 0.29 -6.04 -24.45
C ALA A 210 0.23 -5.03 -25.60
N ASP A 211 1.36 -4.37 -25.90
CA ASP A 211 1.54 -3.36 -26.95
C ASP A 211 0.70 -2.07 -26.84
N ALA A 212 0.04 -1.82 -25.70
CA ALA A 212 -0.70 -0.57 -25.43
C ALA A 212 0.04 0.35 -24.46
N PRO A 213 -0.17 1.69 -24.55
CA PRO A 213 0.30 2.62 -23.53
C PRO A 213 -0.34 2.30 -22.18
N GLU A 214 0.38 2.62 -21.11
CA GLU A 214 -0.07 2.39 -19.75
C GLU A 214 -1.29 3.27 -19.41
N VAL A 215 -2.42 2.65 -19.06
CA VAL A 215 -3.68 3.35 -18.77
C VAL A 215 -3.90 3.39 -17.25
N PRO A 216 -3.96 4.59 -16.63
CA PRO A 216 -4.21 4.71 -15.19
C PRO A 216 -5.66 4.35 -14.85
N GLU A 217 -5.87 3.54 -13.81
CA GLU A 217 -7.17 3.46 -13.15
C GLU A 217 -7.55 4.83 -12.53
N PRO A 218 -8.84 5.11 -12.30
CA PRO A 218 -9.25 6.32 -11.61
C PRO A 218 -8.49 6.51 -10.29
N PHE A 219 -7.92 7.70 -10.10
CA PHE A 219 -7.08 8.08 -8.95
C PHE A 219 -5.70 7.42 -8.86
N ALA A 220 -5.25 6.63 -9.84
CA ALA A 220 -3.94 5.96 -9.80
C ALA A 220 -2.77 6.95 -9.82
N ALA A 221 -2.83 7.96 -10.70
CA ALA A 221 -1.78 8.98 -10.80
C ALA A 221 -1.71 9.86 -9.54
N GLU A 222 -2.85 10.21 -8.97
CA GLU A 222 -2.95 11.00 -7.75
C GLU A 222 -2.47 10.22 -6.52
N ALA A 223 -2.81 8.93 -6.42
CA ALA A 223 -2.30 8.04 -5.38
C ALA A 223 -0.78 7.85 -5.47
N LYS A 224 -0.25 7.64 -6.69
CA LYS A 224 1.20 7.60 -6.94
C LYS A 224 1.87 8.89 -6.49
N PHE A 225 1.34 10.04 -6.92
CA PHE A 225 1.85 11.35 -6.53
C PHE A 225 1.80 11.60 -5.02
N PHE A 226 0.74 11.14 -4.35
CA PHE A 226 0.60 11.25 -2.90
C PHE A 226 1.77 10.57 -2.17
N THR A 227 2.15 9.38 -2.64
CA THR A 227 3.29 8.62 -2.12
C THR A 227 4.63 9.21 -2.55
N GLU A 228 4.82 9.59 -3.81
CA GLU A 228 6.06 10.18 -4.33
C GLU A 228 6.44 11.49 -3.63
N SER A 229 5.45 12.38 -3.48
CA SER A 229 5.66 13.68 -2.86
C SER A 229 6.14 13.58 -1.41
N ARG A 230 5.87 12.46 -0.73
CA ARG A 230 6.23 12.20 0.67
C ARG A 230 7.45 11.31 0.83
N LEU A 231 7.57 10.24 0.04
CA LEU A 231 8.52 9.16 0.29
C LEU A 231 9.65 9.04 -0.73
N LEU A 232 9.49 9.52 -1.97
CA LEU A 232 10.51 9.32 -3.02
C LEU A 232 11.86 9.88 -2.57
N GLN A 233 12.87 9.01 -2.50
CA GLN A 233 14.24 9.28 -2.05
C GLN A 233 14.39 9.80 -0.61
N ARG A 234 13.41 9.51 0.25
CA ARG A 234 13.53 9.75 1.69
C ARG A 234 14.13 8.53 2.38
N ASP A 235 14.82 8.79 3.48
CA ASP A 235 15.20 7.75 4.43
C ASP A 235 13.96 7.30 5.18
N VAL A 236 13.72 5.99 5.16
CA VAL A 236 12.59 5.36 5.81
C VAL A 236 13.06 4.13 6.58
N GLN A 237 12.18 3.61 7.42
CA GLN A 237 12.32 2.28 7.96
C GLN A 237 11.19 1.41 7.41
N ILE A 238 11.51 0.21 6.97
CA ILE A 238 10.53 -0.73 6.42
C ILE A 238 10.47 -1.95 7.35
N VAL A 239 9.28 -2.25 7.84
CA VAL A 239 9.01 -3.52 8.51
C VAL A 239 8.69 -4.54 7.43
N LEU A 240 9.53 -5.55 7.27
CA LEU A 240 9.32 -6.65 6.33
C LEU A 240 8.44 -7.70 7.02
N GLU A 241 7.20 -7.85 6.56
CA GLU A 241 6.19 -8.65 7.27
C GLU A 241 5.98 -10.01 6.62
N SER A 242 6.02 -10.05 5.28
CA SER A 242 5.88 -11.28 4.50
C SER A 242 6.44 -11.08 3.09
N CYS A 243 6.33 -12.09 2.22
CA CYS A 243 6.74 -11.97 0.83
C CYS A 243 5.92 -12.89 -0.09
N HIS A 244 5.85 -12.51 -1.36
CA HIS A 244 5.36 -13.35 -2.44
C HIS A 244 6.25 -13.15 -3.67
N ASN A 245 6.90 -14.24 -4.13
CA ASN A 245 8.00 -14.18 -5.11
C ASN A 245 9.11 -13.21 -4.62
N GLN A 246 9.56 -12.29 -5.47
CA GLN A 246 10.54 -11.26 -5.11
C GLN A 246 9.90 -10.00 -4.48
N ASN A 247 8.58 -9.96 -4.34
CA ASN A 247 7.88 -8.84 -3.74
C ASN A 247 7.77 -9.05 -2.24
N ILE A 248 8.13 -8.03 -1.47
CA ILE A 248 7.99 -8.02 -0.01
C ILE A 248 6.69 -7.31 0.34
N LEU A 249 5.91 -7.90 1.25
CA LEU A 249 4.81 -7.23 1.93
C LEU A 249 5.38 -6.54 3.17
N GLY A 250 5.10 -5.25 3.32
CA GLY A 250 5.60 -4.55 4.48
C GLY A 250 5.02 -3.16 4.68
N THR A 251 5.38 -2.58 5.83
CA THR A 251 4.95 -1.25 6.24
C THR A 251 6.11 -0.27 6.18
N ILE A 252 5.90 0.88 5.53
CA ILE A 252 6.89 1.96 5.47
C ILE A 252 6.62 2.97 6.58
N LEU A 253 7.61 3.16 7.43
CA LEU A 253 7.62 4.12 8.53
C LEU A 253 8.56 5.27 8.17
N HIS A 254 8.10 6.50 8.35
CA HIS A 254 8.92 7.70 8.11
C HIS A 254 9.39 8.28 9.47
N PRO A 255 10.67 8.12 9.86
CA PRO A 255 11.12 8.50 11.19
C PRO A 255 10.96 9.99 11.49
N ALA A 256 11.24 10.87 10.51
CA ALA A 256 11.21 12.32 10.73
C ALA A 256 9.80 12.92 10.92
N SER A 257 8.75 12.10 10.75
CA SER A 257 7.36 12.50 11.02
C SER A 257 6.76 11.76 12.22
N GLY A 258 7.61 11.34 13.17
CA GLY A 258 7.19 10.57 14.35
C GLY A 258 6.74 9.15 13.98
N ASN A 259 7.45 8.50 13.04
CA ASN A 259 7.06 7.22 12.44
C ASN A 259 5.72 7.28 11.70
N GLY A 260 5.49 8.36 10.94
CA GLY A 260 4.30 8.51 10.11
C GLY A 260 4.14 7.33 9.16
N ASN A 261 2.92 6.78 9.10
CA ASN A 261 2.58 5.59 8.36
C ASN A 261 1.82 5.93 7.07
N ILE A 262 2.47 5.73 5.93
CA ILE A 262 1.88 6.06 4.63
C ILE A 262 0.63 5.22 4.31
N THR A 263 0.57 3.99 4.83
CA THR A 263 -0.55 3.06 4.62
C THR A 263 -1.86 3.64 5.17
N GLU A 264 -1.84 4.15 6.41
CA GLU A 264 -2.99 4.79 7.04
C GLU A 264 -3.40 6.09 6.33
N LEU A 265 -2.42 6.89 5.88
CA LEU A 265 -2.67 8.15 5.17
C LEU A 265 -3.35 7.91 3.82
N LEU A 266 -2.91 6.90 3.06
CA LEU A 266 -3.52 6.54 1.77
C LEU A 266 -4.99 6.13 1.95
N LEU A 267 -5.30 5.33 2.97
CA LEU A 267 -6.68 4.95 3.29
C LEU A 267 -7.52 6.15 3.73
N LYS A 268 -7.01 6.97 4.65
CA LYS A 268 -7.72 8.12 5.20
C LYS A 268 -8.05 9.17 4.13
N GLU A 269 -7.18 9.33 3.15
CA GLU A 269 -7.41 10.21 1.99
C GLU A 269 -8.22 9.53 0.88
N GLY A 270 -8.61 8.26 1.01
CA GLY A 270 -9.39 7.55 -0.01
C GLY A 270 -8.61 7.23 -1.29
N PHE A 271 -7.27 7.17 -1.23
CA PHE A 271 -6.43 6.71 -2.33
C PHE A 271 -6.20 5.19 -2.33
N ALA A 272 -6.60 4.51 -1.28
CA ALA A 272 -6.48 3.07 -1.14
C ALA A 272 -7.73 2.47 -0.50
N ARG A 273 -7.87 1.15 -0.68
CA ARG A 273 -8.82 0.29 0.02
C ARG A 273 -8.10 -0.79 0.81
N CYS A 274 -8.71 -1.29 1.86
CA CYS A 274 -8.20 -2.43 2.63
C CYS A 274 -8.28 -3.71 1.80
N VAL A 275 -7.36 -4.64 2.05
CA VAL A 275 -7.25 -5.91 1.34
C VAL A 275 -7.09 -7.06 2.30
N ASP A 276 -8.11 -7.92 2.37
CA ASP A 276 -8.23 -8.94 3.43
C ASP A 276 -7.12 -10.00 3.40
N TRP A 277 -6.66 -10.43 2.21
CA TRP A 277 -5.65 -11.49 2.13
C TRP A 277 -4.28 -11.07 2.69
N SER A 278 -3.99 -9.77 2.74
CA SER A 278 -2.73 -9.22 3.27
C SER A 278 -2.92 -8.39 4.53
N ILE A 279 -4.16 -8.19 5.02
CA ILE A 279 -4.39 -7.41 6.24
C ILE A 279 -3.91 -8.16 7.49
N ALA A 280 -3.93 -9.49 7.46
CA ALA A 280 -3.48 -10.31 8.57
C ALA A 280 -1.96 -10.26 8.81
N VAL A 281 -1.17 -9.94 7.78
CA VAL A 281 0.29 -9.80 7.92
C VAL A 281 0.70 -8.41 8.43
N TYR A 282 -0.22 -7.44 8.45
CA TYR A 282 0.05 -6.09 8.90
C TYR A 282 0.27 -6.02 10.42
N THR A 283 1.45 -5.57 10.83
CA THR A 283 1.93 -5.65 12.22
C THR A 283 1.66 -4.40 13.06
N ARG A 284 0.96 -3.39 12.53
CA ARG A 284 0.79 -2.07 13.17
C ARG A 284 -0.64 -1.75 13.63
N GLY A 285 -1.49 -2.78 13.69
CA GLY A 285 -2.89 -2.70 14.13
C GLY A 285 -3.86 -2.60 12.96
N ALA A 286 -4.37 -3.73 12.48
CA ALA A 286 -5.30 -3.82 11.35
C ALA A 286 -6.58 -2.98 11.56
N GLU A 287 -7.01 -2.83 12.81
CA GLU A 287 -8.15 -2.00 13.20
C GLU A 287 -7.96 -0.52 12.81
N LYS A 288 -6.73 -0.02 12.79
CA LYS A 288 -6.42 1.35 12.35
C LYS A 288 -6.63 1.52 10.85
N LEU A 289 -6.26 0.51 10.05
CA LEU A 289 -6.50 0.52 8.62
C LEU A 289 -8.00 0.55 8.32
N ARG A 290 -8.77 -0.33 8.98
CA ARG A 290 -10.24 -0.34 8.86
C ARG A 290 -10.87 0.99 9.27
N ALA A 291 -10.39 1.60 10.36
CA ALA A 291 -10.88 2.90 10.80
C ALA A 291 -10.55 4.02 9.79
N ALA A 292 -9.36 4.01 9.19
CA ALA A 292 -8.93 4.98 8.19
C ALA A 292 -9.74 4.85 6.88
N GLU A 293 -9.98 3.61 6.41
CA GLU A 293 -10.84 3.36 5.25
C GLU A 293 -12.28 3.81 5.50
N ARG A 294 -12.85 3.46 6.66
CA ARG A 294 -14.19 3.87 7.06
C ARG A 294 -14.35 5.39 7.06
N PHE A 295 -13.36 6.11 7.57
CA PHE A 295 -13.34 7.59 7.55
C PHE A 295 -13.49 8.14 6.13
N ALA A 296 -12.80 7.54 5.15
CA ALA A 296 -12.84 7.96 3.75
C ALA A 296 -14.16 7.53 3.06
N LYS A 297 -14.67 6.33 3.35
CA LYS A 297 -15.98 5.84 2.88
C LYS A 297 -17.13 6.76 3.31
N GLU A 298 -17.18 7.11 4.60
CA GLU A 298 -18.23 7.97 5.18
C GLU A 298 -18.25 9.38 4.57
N ARG A 299 -17.09 9.86 4.10
CA ARG A 299 -16.92 11.17 3.47
C ARG A 299 -16.93 11.12 1.95
N LYS A 300 -17.14 9.94 1.35
CA LYS A 300 -17.11 9.71 -0.10
C LYS A 300 -15.86 10.28 -0.77
N LEU A 301 -14.70 10.06 -0.17
CA LEU A 301 -13.43 10.61 -0.66
C LEU A 301 -12.89 9.77 -1.84
N ARG A 302 -12.56 10.44 -2.96
CA ARG A 302 -11.80 9.90 -4.10
C ARG A 302 -12.38 8.58 -4.62
N ILE A 303 -11.74 7.43 -4.38
CA ILE A 303 -12.23 6.12 -4.85
C ILE A 303 -13.63 5.79 -4.29
N TRP A 304 -14.03 6.45 -3.19
CA TRP A 304 -15.32 6.30 -2.54
C TRP A 304 -16.37 7.33 -2.98
N ARG A 305 -16.10 8.18 -3.98
CA ARG A 305 -17.04 9.24 -4.42
C ARG A 305 -18.42 8.69 -4.81
N ASP A 306 -18.42 7.50 -5.42
CA ASP A 306 -19.60 6.81 -5.93
C ASP A 306 -20.05 5.67 -4.98
N TYR A 307 -19.50 5.61 -3.75
CA TYR A 307 -19.82 4.57 -2.78
C TYR A 307 -21.28 4.66 -2.30
N VAL A 308 -21.98 3.53 -2.36
CA VAL A 308 -23.32 3.33 -1.82
C VAL A 308 -23.24 2.26 -0.74
N ALA A 309 -23.52 2.64 0.50
CA ALA A 309 -23.52 1.68 1.60
C ALA A 309 -24.60 0.61 1.41
N PRO A 310 -24.35 -0.66 1.78
CA PRO A 310 -25.36 -1.72 1.70
C PRO A 310 -26.64 -1.44 2.49
N THR A 311 -26.56 -0.55 3.48
CA THR A 311 -27.68 -0.10 4.30
C THR A 311 -28.17 1.31 3.94
N ALA A 312 -27.77 1.88 2.80
CA ALA A 312 -28.04 3.28 2.48
C ALA A 312 -29.55 3.61 2.43
N ASN A 313 -30.38 2.62 2.07
CA ASN A 313 -31.83 2.76 1.95
C ASN A 313 -32.58 2.36 3.24
N LEU A 314 -31.87 2.08 4.34
CA LEU A 314 -32.47 1.71 5.63
C LEU A 314 -32.56 2.90 6.57
N ASP A 315 -33.73 3.09 7.18
CA ASP A 315 -33.88 4.02 8.30
C ASP A 315 -33.02 3.59 9.49
N GLN A 316 -32.57 4.55 10.31
CA GLN A 316 -31.73 4.26 11.48
C GLN A 316 -32.38 3.26 12.45
N LYS A 317 -33.72 3.34 12.62
CA LYS A 317 -34.52 2.41 13.45
C LYS A 317 -34.52 0.97 12.91
N ASP A 318 -34.37 0.80 11.60
CA ASP A 318 -34.36 -0.51 10.92
C ASP A 318 -32.94 -1.05 10.77
N LYS A 319 -31.94 -0.17 10.89
CA LYS A 319 -30.52 -0.54 10.90
C LYS A 319 -30.09 -1.11 12.24
N GLN A 320 -30.54 -0.54 13.35
CA GLN A 320 -30.19 -0.98 14.70
C GLN A 320 -31.43 -1.00 15.60
N PHE A 321 -31.75 -2.18 16.15
CA PHE A 321 -32.92 -2.34 17.01
C PHE A 321 -32.75 -3.48 18.02
N VAL A 322 -33.57 -3.44 19.07
CA VAL A 322 -33.68 -4.52 20.06
C VAL A 322 -34.93 -5.34 19.76
N ALA A 323 -34.81 -6.66 19.72
CA ALA A 323 -35.95 -7.54 19.45
C ALA A 323 -35.91 -8.80 20.31
N LYS A 324 -37.07 -9.42 20.56
CA LYS A 324 -37.18 -10.67 21.32
C LYS A 324 -37.10 -11.86 20.36
N VAL A 325 -36.21 -12.81 20.60
CA VAL A 325 -36.11 -14.01 19.74
C VAL A 325 -37.28 -14.95 20.04
N MET A 326 -38.06 -15.27 19.02
CA MET A 326 -39.26 -16.11 19.12
C MET A 326 -38.98 -17.54 18.65
N GLN A 327 -38.17 -17.69 17.60
CA GLN A 327 -37.90 -18.99 16.99
C GLN A 327 -36.49 -19.03 16.41
N VAL A 328 -35.90 -20.22 16.40
CA VAL A 328 -34.69 -20.53 15.63
C VAL A 328 -35.10 -21.41 14.45
N LEU A 329 -34.96 -20.87 13.24
CA LEU A 329 -35.27 -21.58 12.00
C LEU A 329 -34.14 -22.54 11.66
N ASN A 330 -32.91 -22.02 11.64
CA ASN A 330 -31.71 -22.75 11.25
C ASN A 330 -30.50 -22.30 12.09
N ALA A 331 -29.33 -22.95 11.90
CA ALA A 331 -28.07 -22.59 12.55
C ALA A 331 -27.51 -21.19 12.20
N ASP A 332 -28.17 -20.46 11.30
CA ASP A 332 -27.86 -19.08 10.91
C ASP A 332 -29.09 -18.16 10.85
N ALA A 333 -30.30 -18.64 11.18
CA ALA A 333 -31.54 -17.90 10.95
C ALA A 333 -32.49 -17.96 12.14
N ILE A 334 -32.95 -16.79 12.60
CA ILE A 334 -33.85 -16.61 13.73
C ILE A 334 -35.05 -15.74 13.37
N VAL A 335 -36.19 -15.96 14.02
CA VAL A 335 -37.35 -15.07 13.96
C VAL A 335 -37.36 -14.22 15.22
N VAL A 336 -37.43 -12.91 15.04
CA VAL A 336 -37.50 -11.94 16.14
C VAL A 336 -38.83 -11.20 16.12
N LYS A 337 -39.34 -10.87 17.32
CA LYS A 337 -40.48 -9.99 17.51
C LYS A 337 -39.99 -8.57 17.82
N LEU A 338 -40.38 -7.64 16.96
CA LEU A 338 -40.09 -6.21 17.08
C LEU A 338 -40.97 -5.57 18.17
N SER A 339 -40.62 -4.34 18.56
CA SER A 339 -41.42 -3.54 19.50
C SER A 339 -42.82 -3.21 18.97
N SER A 340 -42.99 -3.10 17.65
CA SER A 340 -44.29 -2.93 16.99
C SER A 340 -45.22 -4.12 17.17
N GLY A 341 -44.69 -5.29 17.53
CA GLY A 341 -45.41 -6.56 17.55
C GLY A 341 -45.15 -7.44 16.33
N ASP A 342 -44.57 -6.89 15.26
CA ASP A 342 -44.28 -7.60 14.03
C ASP A 342 -43.17 -8.64 14.19
N HIS A 343 -43.20 -9.67 13.35
CA HIS A 343 -42.16 -10.70 13.29
C HIS A 343 -41.26 -10.49 12.06
N LYS A 344 -39.95 -10.61 12.27
CA LYS A 344 -38.95 -10.48 11.19
C LYS A 344 -37.95 -11.64 11.26
N THR A 345 -37.59 -12.17 10.09
CA THR A 345 -36.55 -13.19 9.98
C THR A 345 -35.19 -12.53 9.80
N ILE A 346 -34.24 -12.86 10.68
CA ILE A 346 -32.88 -12.34 10.68
C ILE A 346 -31.92 -13.50 10.41
N HIS A 347 -31.01 -13.28 9.45
CA HIS A 347 -29.92 -14.20 9.15
C HIS A 347 -28.62 -13.63 9.72
N LEU A 348 -27.82 -14.46 10.37
CA LEU A 348 -26.50 -14.08 10.86
C LEU A 348 -25.59 -13.78 9.66
N SER A 349 -25.04 -12.56 9.64
CA SER A 349 -24.19 -12.10 8.54
C SER A 349 -22.84 -12.83 8.52
N SER A 350 -22.29 -13.02 7.31
CA SER A 350 -20.92 -13.53 7.07
C SER A 350 -20.56 -14.91 7.62
N ILE A 351 -21.52 -15.69 8.12
CA ILE A 351 -21.32 -17.08 8.48
C ILE A 351 -22.17 -18.00 7.62
N ARG A 352 -21.75 -19.26 7.55
CA ARG A 352 -22.45 -20.34 6.87
C ARG A 352 -22.70 -21.45 7.89
N PRO A 353 -23.93 -21.97 8.00
CA PRO A 353 -24.21 -23.12 8.85
C PRO A 353 -23.49 -24.36 8.30
N PRO A 354 -23.32 -25.43 9.10
CA PRO A 354 -22.72 -26.68 8.66
C PRO A 354 -23.36 -27.20 7.37
N ARG A 355 -22.58 -27.83 6.48
CA ARG A 355 -23.06 -28.42 5.22
C ARG A 355 -22.31 -29.72 4.96
N LEU A 356 -22.91 -30.61 4.17
CA LEU A 356 -22.22 -31.79 3.65
C LEU A 356 -21.18 -31.37 2.60
N GLU A 357 -19.99 -31.96 2.65
CA GLU A 357 -18.97 -31.77 1.61
C GLU A 357 -19.42 -32.37 0.28
N GLY A 358 -19.23 -31.64 -0.82
CA GLY A 358 -19.54 -32.13 -2.18
C GLY A 358 -20.96 -31.87 -2.69
N ASP A 359 -21.83 -31.18 -1.93
CA ASP A 359 -23.19 -30.88 -2.38
C ASP A 359 -23.21 -29.73 -3.43
N SER A 360 -22.88 -30.08 -4.67
CA SER A 360 -23.36 -29.34 -5.85
C SER A 360 -24.87 -29.56 -5.93
N THR A 361 -25.63 -28.49 -6.09
CA THR A 361 -27.10 -28.34 -6.04
C THR A 361 -27.95 -29.22 -6.99
N GLN A 362 -27.45 -30.37 -7.46
CA GLN A 362 -28.07 -31.21 -8.48
C GLN A 362 -28.90 -32.39 -7.97
N ASP A 363 -28.77 -32.83 -6.71
CA ASP A 363 -29.46 -34.05 -6.25
C ASP A 363 -30.84 -33.76 -5.61
N LYS A 364 -31.82 -33.43 -6.46
CA LYS A 364 -33.19 -33.05 -6.05
C LYS A 364 -34.05 -34.20 -5.48
N ASN A 365 -33.56 -35.44 -5.45
CA ASN A 365 -34.38 -36.62 -5.15
C ASN A 365 -34.17 -37.26 -3.76
N ARG A 366 -33.28 -36.74 -2.91
CA ARG A 366 -33.17 -37.20 -1.52
C ARG A 366 -34.06 -36.33 -0.62
N LYS A 367 -34.99 -36.92 0.14
CA LYS A 367 -35.66 -36.26 1.28
C LYS A 367 -34.64 -36.02 2.39
N LEU A 368 -33.68 -35.13 2.15
CA LEU A 368 -32.68 -34.72 3.12
C LEU A 368 -33.42 -34.13 4.33
N ARG A 369 -33.05 -34.54 5.54
CA ARG A 369 -33.40 -33.85 6.78
C ARG A 369 -32.13 -33.13 7.23
N PRO A 370 -31.89 -31.89 6.76
CA PRO A 370 -30.62 -31.18 6.98
C PRO A 370 -30.22 -31.12 8.46
N LEU A 371 -31.19 -31.14 9.37
CA LEU A 371 -30.96 -31.08 10.81
C LEU A 371 -30.20 -32.30 11.38
N TYR A 372 -30.51 -33.51 10.90
CA TYR A 372 -29.94 -34.76 11.45
C TYR A 372 -28.92 -35.40 10.52
N ASP A 373 -29.01 -35.09 9.22
CA ASP A 373 -28.15 -35.71 8.20
C ASP A 373 -26.85 -34.91 7.98
N ILE A 374 -26.81 -33.64 8.39
CA ILE A 374 -25.61 -32.79 8.28
C ILE A 374 -24.87 -32.78 9.63
N PRO A 375 -23.59 -33.21 9.68
CA PRO A 375 -22.79 -33.14 10.89
C PRO A 375 -22.81 -31.76 11.54
N TYR A 376 -22.93 -31.71 12.87
CA TYR A 376 -22.94 -30.50 13.69
C TYR A 376 -24.13 -29.53 13.48
N MET A 377 -25.05 -29.79 12.54
CA MET A 377 -26.19 -28.92 12.28
C MET A 377 -27.16 -28.86 13.46
N PHE A 378 -27.44 -30.03 14.07
CA PHE A 378 -28.29 -30.11 15.25
C PHE A 378 -27.69 -29.32 16.42
N GLU A 379 -26.39 -29.50 16.69
CA GLU A 379 -25.64 -28.83 17.74
C GLU A 379 -25.61 -27.32 17.53
N ALA A 380 -25.36 -26.86 16.29
CA ALA A 380 -25.35 -25.45 15.93
C ALA A 380 -26.72 -24.80 16.14
N ARG A 381 -27.80 -25.46 15.72
CA ARG A 381 -29.17 -24.98 15.92
C ARG A 381 -29.56 -24.99 17.40
N GLU A 382 -29.21 -26.04 18.14
CA GLU A 382 -29.48 -26.15 19.58
C GLU A 382 -28.71 -25.12 20.40
N PHE A 383 -27.48 -24.79 19.99
CA PHE A 383 -26.71 -23.70 20.59
C PHE A 383 -27.48 -22.38 20.50
N LEU A 384 -27.97 -22.01 19.32
CA LEU A 384 -28.81 -20.83 19.14
C LEU A 384 -30.09 -20.92 19.98
N ARG A 385 -30.78 -22.07 19.96
CA ARG A 385 -32.03 -22.28 20.69
C ARG A 385 -31.88 -22.01 22.18
N LYS A 386 -30.90 -22.66 22.81
CA LYS A 386 -30.60 -22.54 24.25
C LYS A 386 -30.13 -21.13 24.61
N LYS A 387 -29.34 -20.50 23.73
CA LYS A 387 -28.75 -19.19 24.02
C LYS A 387 -29.73 -18.04 23.82
N LEU A 388 -30.64 -18.13 22.84
CA LEU A 388 -31.40 -16.97 22.34
C LEU A 388 -32.91 -16.99 22.59
N ILE A 389 -33.59 -18.15 22.52
CA ILE A 389 -35.07 -18.15 22.53
C ILE A 389 -35.61 -17.47 23.79
N GLY A 390 -36.59 -16.60 23.60
CA GLY A 390 -37.25 -15.83 24.65
C GLY A 390 -36.45 -14.63 25.15
N LYS A 391 -35.18 -14.46 24.73
CA LYS A 391 -34.33 -13.35 25.17
C LYS A 391 -34.41 -12.16 24.22
N LYS A 392 -34.13 -10.97 24.76
CA LYS A 392 -33.93 -9.75 23.96
C LYS A 392 -32.50 -9.72 23.43
N VAL A 393 -32.35 -9.42 22.15
CA VAL A 393 -31.07 -9.32 21.45
C VAL A 393 -30.94 -7.97 20.77
N ASN A 394 -29.71 -7.50 20.61
CA ASN A 394 -29.40 -6.34 19.79
C ASN A 394 -29.12 -6.82 18.37
N VAL A 395 -29.83 -6.25 17.40
CA VAL A 395 -29.69 -6.58 15.97
C VAL A 395 -29.14 -5.35 15.26
N THR A 396 -28.02 -5.53 14.55
CA THR A 396 -27.45 -4.52 13.66
C THR A 396 -27.46 -5.08 12.24
N VAL A 397 -28.31 -4.54 11.38
CA VAL A 397 -28.41 -4.95 9.97
C VAL A 397 -27.16 -4.52 9.23
N ASP A 398 -26.46 -5.49 8.66
CA ASP A 398 -25.22 -5.28 7.91
C ASP A 398 -25.53 -5.04 6.43
N TYR A 399 -26.46 -5.82 5.86
CA TYR A 399 -26.92 -5.70 4.48
C TYR A 399 -28.25 -6.43 4.28
N ILE A 400 -28.96 -6.05 3.23
CA ILE A 400 -30.11 -6.81 2.72
C ILE A 400 -29.67 -7.51 1.44
N ARG A 401 -29.75 -8.84 1.45
CA ARG A 401 -29.60 -9.62 0.21
C ARG A 401 -30.95 -9.57 -0.51
N PRO A 402 -31.03 -8.97 -1.71
CA PRO A 402 -32.28 -8.88 -2.46
C PRO A 402 -32.79 -10.28 -2.81
N ALA A 403 -34.10 -10.41 -3.03
CA ALA A 403 -34.66 -11.64 -3.56
C ALA A 403 -34.08 -11.92 -4.96
N SER A 404 -33.82 -13.20 -5.27
CA SER A 404 -33.49 -13.62 -6.63
C SER A 404 -34.56 -14.53 -7.18
N SER A 405 -34.84 -14.37 -8.47
CA SER A 405 -35.56 -15.38 -9.25
C SER A 405 -34.72 -16.65 -9.38
N ALA A 406 -35.39 -17.77 -9.63
CA ALA A 406 -34.71 -19.02 -9.95
C ALA A 406 -33.99 -18.88 -11.30
N THR A 407 -32.73 -19.31 -11.36
CA THR A 407 -32.00 -19.56 -12.59
C THR A 407 -31.80 -21.06 -12.76
N GLU A 408 -31.37 -21.52 -13.93
CA GLU A 408 -31.14 -22.96 -14.19
C GLU A 408 -30.18 -23.61 -13.18
N THR A 409 -29.28 -22.83 -12.58
CA THR A 409 -28.25 -23.30 -11.63
C THR A 409 -28.45 -22.83 -10.19
N VAL A 410 -29.29 -21.83 -9.94
CA VAL A 410 -29.51 -21.23 -8.60
C VAL A 410 -31.01 -21.16 -8.27
N PRO A 411 -31.48 -21.81 -7.20
CA PRO A 411 -32.87 -21.71 -6.74
C PRO A 411 -33.26 -20.27 -6.39
N ALA A 412 -34.54 -19.92 -6.57
CA ALA A 412 -35.08 -18.65 -6.09
C ALA A 412 -34.88 -18.55 -4.57
N PHE A 413 -34.46 -17.38 -4.10
CA PHE A 413 -34.40 -17.09 -2.67
C PHE A 413 -35.10 -15.78 -2.36
N SER A 414 -35.86 -15.77 -1.25
CA SER A 414 -36.49 -14.55 -0.74
C SER A 414 -35.43 -13.54 -0.29
N GLU A 415 -35.84 -12.28 -0.19
CA GLU A 415 -35.03 -11.25 0.44
C GLU A 415 -34.57 -11.70 1.84
N ARG A 416 -33.31 -11.44 2.18
CA ARG A 416 -32.74 -11.80 3.48
C ARG A 416 -32.15 -10.58 4.15
N THR A 417 -32.70 -10.22 5.32
CA THR A 417 -32.03 -9.31 6.25
C THR A 417 -30.87 -10.04 6.91
N CYS A 418 -29.64 -9.65 6.57
CA CYS A 418 -28.42 -10.19 7.15
C CYS A 418 -27.88 -9.21 8.20
N ALA A 419 -27.65 -9.71 9.41
CA ALA A 419 -27.36 -8.86 10.56
C ALA A 419 -26.40 -9.51 11.54
N THR A 420 -25.66 -8.67 12.24
CA THR A 420 -24.92 -9.01 13.43
C THR A 420 -25.90 -9.01 14.60
N VAL A 421 -25.97 -10.15 15.30
CA VAL A 421 -26.85 -10.34 16.47
C VAL A 421 -25.99 -10.52 17.71
N SER A 422 -26.24 -9.71 18.73
CA SER A 422 -25.52 -9.78 20.00
C SER A 422 -26.44 -9.86 21.21
N ILE A 423 -25.94 -10.52 22.27
CA ILE A 423 -26.61 -10.60 23.57
C ILE A 423 -25.57 -10.52 24.68
N GLY A 424 -25.76 -9.60 25.63
CA GLY A 424 -24.81 -9.39 26.73
C GLY A 424 -23.38 -9.08 26.23
N GLY A 425 -23.26 -8.33 25.13
CA GLY A 425 -21.97 -8.01 24.51
C GLY A 425 -21.36 -9.12 23.65
N ILE A 426 -21.96 -10.32 23.60
CA ILE A 426 -21.42 -11.44 22.83
C ILE A 426 -22.01 -11.45 21.43
N ASN A 427 -21.16 -11.39 20.40
CA ASN A 427 -21.52 -11.64 19.00
C ASN A 427 -21.85 -13.12 18.81
N ILE A 428 -23.08 -13.42 18.40
CA ILE A 428 -23.55 -14.80 18.26
C ILE A 428 -22.89 -15.53 17.08
N ALA A 429 -22.64 -14.82 15.98
CA ALA A 429 -21.98 -15.39 14.82
C ALA A 429 -20.55 -15.81 15.16
N GLU A 430 -19.80 -14.94 15.86
CA GLU A 430 -18.44 -15.26 16.35
C GLU A 430 -18.45 -16.46 17.32
N ALA A 431 -19.44 -16.52 18.21
CA ALA A 431 -19.57 -17.62 19.17
C ALA A 431 -19.90 -18.97 18.51
N LEU A 432 -20.62 -18.99 17.39
CA LEU A 432 -20.83 -20.20 16.58
C LEU A 432 -19.54 -20.63 15.89
N VAL A 433 -18.85 -19.69 15.23
CA VAL A 433 -17.61 -19.94 14.50
C VAL A 433 -16.52 -20.46 15.45
N SER A 434 -16.31 -19.81 16.60
CA SER A 434 -15.30 -20.22 17.60
C SER A 434 -15.56 -21.61 18.20
N LYS A 435 -16.74 -22.20 17.96
CA LYS A 435 -17.10 -23.55 18.42
C LYS A 435 -17.06 -24.58 17.30
N GLY A 436 -16.64 -24.20 16.10
CA GLY A 436 -16.73 -25.06 14.91
C GLY A 436 -18.16 -25.35 14.47
N LEU A 437 -19.15 -24.57 14.94
CA LEU A 437 -20.57 -24.77 14.63
C LEU A 437 -21.04 -23.93 13.43
N ALA A 438 -20.15 -23.15 12.82
CA ALA A 438 -20.35 -22.42 11.59
C ALA A 438 -18.99 -22.12 10.94
N THR A 439 -18.97 -21.87 9.63
CA THR A 439 -17.79 -21.44 8.88
C THR A 439 -17.98 -20.01 8.38
N VAL A 440 -16.90 -19.25 8.20
CA VAL A 440 -16.95 -17.87 7.72
C VAL A 440 -17.08 -17.84 6.20
N ILE A 441 -18.00 -17.03 5.70
CA ILE A 441 -18.17 -16.82 4.25
C ILE A 441 -16.96 -16.06 3.72
N ARG A 442 -16.29 -16.61 2.71
CA ARG A 442 -15.23 -15.89 1.99
C ARG A 442 -15.84 -14.99 0.92
N TYR A 443 -15.60 -13.69 1.05
CA TYR A 443 -16.11 -12.66 0.15
C TYR A 443 -15.11 -12.33 -0.96
N ARG A 444 -15.63 -11.81 -2.08
CA ARG A 444 -14.79 -11.16 -3.09
C ARG A 444 -14.25 -9.84 -2.52
N GLN A 445 -13.14 -9.38 -3.08
CA GLN A 445 -12.39 -8.23 -2.56
C GLN A 445 -13.19 -6.91 -2.53
N ASP A 446 -14.26 -6.81 -3.32
CA ASP A 446 -15.09 -5.62 -3.49
C ASP A 446 -16.53 -5.84 -2.98
N ASP A 447 -16.78 -6.95 -2.27
CA ASP A 447 -18.09 -7.27 -1.72
C ASP A 447 -18.23 -6.73 -0.29
N ASP A 448 -18.90 -5.58 -0.19
CA ASP A 448 -19.21 -4.94 1.07
C ASP A 448 -20.49 -5.50 1.74
N GLN A 449 -21.16 -6.51 1.16
CA GLN A 449 -22.30 -7.20 1.77
C GLN A 449 -21.86 -8.23 2.83
N ARG A 450 -21.17 -7.73 3.86
CA ARG A 450 -20.58 -8.52 4.94
C ARG A 450 -20.77 -7.87 6.31
N SER A 451 -20.57 -8.66 7.36
CA SER A 451 -20.63 -8.21 8.75
C SER A 451 -19.61 -7.10 9.01
N SER A 452 -20.00 -6.10 9.81
CA SER A 452 -19.04 -5.13 10.36
C SER A 452 -17.95 -5.76 11.23
N HIS A 453 -18.15 -7.01 11.67
CA HIS A 453 -17.24 -7.80 12.51
C HIS A 453 -16.52 -8.90 11.72
N TYR A 454 -16.40 -8.76 10.39
CA TYR A 454 -15.86 -9.80 9.53
C TYR A 454 -14.45 -10.28 9.92
N ASP A 455 -13.56 -9.36 10.33
CA ASP A 455 -12.20 -9.72 10.77
C ASP A 455 -12.22 -10.53 12.08
N GLU A 456 -13.12 -10.22 13.01
CA GLU A 456 -13.32 -10.99 14.24
C GLU A 456 -13.82 -12.40 13.95
N LEU A 457 -14.71 -12.54 12.96
CA LEU A 457 -15.19 -13.85 12.49
C LEU A 457 -14.05 -14.67 11.89
N LEU A 458 -13.22 -14.06 11.04
CA LEU A 458 -12.05 -14.72 10.46
C LEU A 458 -11.05 -15.16 11.55
N ALA A 459 -10.79 -14.32 12.54
CA ALA A 459 -9.94 -14.64 13.68
C ALA A 459 -10.56 -15.76 14.55
N ALA A 460 -11.88 -15.80 14.68
CA ALA A 460 -12.60 -16.87 15.38
C ALA A 460 -12.49 -18.22 14.66
N GLU A 461 -12.48 -18.24 13.32
CA GLU A 461 -12.36 -19.48 12.53
C GLU A 461 -10.93 -20.04 12.54
N ALA A 462 -9.93 -19.18 12.70
CA ALA A 462 -8.52 -19.58 12.75
C ALA A 462 -8.07 -20.10 14.13
N ARG A 463 -8.90 -19.94 15.17
CA ARG A 463 -8.68 -20.48 16.52
C ARG A 463 -9.24 -21.89 16.61
#